data_AF-A0A534XIW1-F1
#
_entry.id   AF-A0A534XIW1-F1
#
_cell.length_a   1.000
_cell.length_b   1.000
_cell.length_c   1.000
_cell.angle_alpha   90.00
_cell.angle_beta   90.00
_cell.angle_gamma   90.00
#
_symmetry.space_group_name_H-M   'P 1'
#
loop_
_entity.id
_entity.type
_entity.pdbx_description
1 polymer ?
#
loop_
_entity_poly.entity_id
_entity_poly.type
_entity_poly.pdbx_seq_one_letter_code
_entity_poly.pdbx_strand_id
1 'polypeptide(L)'
;MQSGDVAGCLAWLALVGGYVDAVRRLGRVAKEPPAPARGGRRPLKLVRPASRPLPPRPTVPRRMMTISILLTPDLVLPALPARAKAEVLDTLAAHVGRAHPHVDAHRLASALHERERQSTTALENGIAIPHVRLAGLSAPLAALARTTSAIACGAVDGRPTQLFLLLVVSAEQPAGLLRLLAKAARLLSDARCRARLLAAPSAGELLAVLREHEERAQRSLHAA
;
A
#
# COMPACT_ATOMS: atom_id res chain seq x y z
N MET A 1 -3.38 -30.24 28.00
CA MET A 1 -4.51 -29.46 28.58
C MET A 1 -3.99 -28.03 28.72
N GLN A 2 -4.49 -26.98 28.09
CA GLN A 2 -5.80 -26.56 27.54
C GLN A 2 -5.52 -25.72 26.27
N SER A 3 -6.06 -26.05 25.09
CA SER A 3 -7.34 -25.60 24.49
C SER A 3 -7.48 -24.08 24.21
N GLY A 4 -7.66 -23.73 22.94
CA GLY A 4 -8.03 -22.40 22.42
C GLY A 4 -6.95 -21.85 21.48
N ASP A 5 -7.15 -21.56 20.19
CA ASP A 5 -8.34 -21.04 19.53
C ASP A 5 -8.34 -21.48 18.04
N VAL A 6 -9.08 -22.56 17.74
CA VAL A 6 -9.34 -23.03 16.37
C VAL A 6 -10.49 -22.26 15.70
N ALA A 7 -11.20 -21.39 16.44
CA ALA A 7 -12.32 -20.63 15.92
C ALA A 7 -11.86 -19.45 15.05
N GLY A 8 -10.74 -18.82 15.38
CA GLY A 8 -10.12 -17.77 14.54
C GLY A 8 -9.63 -18.27 13.18
N CYS A 9 -9.15 -19.52 13.12
CA CYS A 9 -8.63 -20.13 11.88
C CYS A 9 -9.77 -20.54 10.92
N LEU A 10 -10.90 -20.99 11.46
CA LEU A 10 -12.11 -21.32 10.68
C LEU A 10 -12.87 -20.07 10.21
N ALA A 11 -12.85 -18.98 10.99
CA ALA A 11 -13.41 -17.69 10.56
C ALA A 11 -12.62 -17.05 9.40
N TRP A 12 -11.29 -17.23 9.36
CA TRP A 12 -10.44 -16.80 8.25
C TRP A 12 -10.68 -17.62 6.97
N LEU A 13 -10.85 -18.95 7.10
CA LEU A 13 -11.20 -19.83 5.96
C LEU A 13 -12.60 -19.55 5.41
N ALA A 14 -13.57 -19.13 6.23
CA ALA A 14 -14.91 -18.76 5.78
C ALA A 14 -14.93 -17.45 4.97
N LEU A 15 -14.07 -16.48 5.32
CA LEU A 15 -13.95 -15.19 4.62
C LEU A 15 -13.16 -15.28 3.30
N VAL A 16 -12.16 -16.16 3.23
CA VAL A 16 -11.43 -16.45 1.97
C VAL A 16 -12.22 -17.42 1.08
N GLY A 17 -12.90 -18.42 1.66
CA GLY A 17 -13.73 -19.38 0.95
C GLY A 17 -15.00 -18.78 0.37
N GLY A 18 -15.68 -17.90 1.11
CA GLY A 18 -16.87 -17.19 0.63
C GLY A 18 -16.60 -16.26 -0.55
N TYR A 19 -15.42 -15.64 -0.61
CA TYR A 19 -15.01 -14.76 -1.71
C TYR A 19 -14.72 -15.55 -3.00
N VAL A 20 -14.03 -16.69 -2.91
CA VAL A 20 -13.77 -17.57 -4.07
C VAL A 20 -15.06 -18.22 -4.60
N ASP A 21 -15.99 -18.60 -3.72
CA ASP A 21 -17.29 -19.15 -4.12
C ASP A 21 -18.26 -18.08 -4.68
N ALA A 22 -18.16 -16.83 -4.24
CA ALA A 22 -18.91 -15.71 -4.82
C ALA A 22 -18.41 -15.38 -6.23
N VAL A 23 -17.09 -15.40 -6.45
CA VAL A 23 -16.49 -15.19 -7.78
C VAL A 23 -16.78 -16.36 -8.74
N ARG A 24 -16.84 -17.61 -8.24
CA ARG A 24 -17.27 -18.78 -9.04
C ARG A 24 -18.77 -18.77 -9.40
N ARG A 25 -19.62 -18.19 -8.55
CA ARG A 25 -21.06 -18.01 -8.83
C ARG A 25 -21.33 -16.88 -9.82
N LEU A 26 -20.51 -15.84 -9.83
CA LEU A 26 -20.59 -14.74 -10.82
C LEU A 26 -20.16 -15.14 -12.23
N GLY A 27 -19.53 -16.31 -12.41
CA GLY A 27 -19.09 -16.84 -13.71
C GLY A 27 -20.04 -17.81 -14.40
N ARG A 28 -21.20 -18.16 -13.82
CA ARG A 28 -22.20 -19.02 -14.50
C ARG A 28 -23.25 -18.15 -15.17
N VAL A 29 -23.08 -17.96 -16.47
CA VAL A 29 -24.13 -17.51 -17.39
C VAL A 29 -25.34 -18.45 -17.21
N ALA A 30 -26.47 -17.89 -16.75
CA ALA A 30 -27.74 -18.59 -16.80
C ALA A 30 -28.08 -18.86 -18.27
N LYS A 31 -28.38 -20.12 -18.59
CA LYS A 31 -28.91 -20.51 -19.90
C LYS A 31 -30.29 -19.85 -20.04
N GLU A 32 -30.47 -18.95 -21.01
CA GLU A 32 -31.77 -18.36 -21.31
C GLU A 32 -32.80 -19.46 -21.65
N PRO A 33 -34.08 -19.27 -21.27
CA PRO A 33 -35.17 -20.13 -21.75
C PRO A 33 -35.38 -19.93 -23.27
N PRO A 34 -35.84 -20.96 -24.00
CA PRO A 34 -36.04 -20.85 -25.45
C PRO A 34 -37.12 -19.82 -25.80
N ALA A 35 -36.80 -18.97 -26.77
CA ALA A 35 -37.69 -17.94 -27.31
C ALA A 35 -38.89 -18.55 -28.07
N PRO A 36 -40.08 -17.91 -28.05
CA PRO A 36 -41.21 -18.32 -28.86
C PRO A 36 -40.97 -18.07 -30.37
N ALA A 37 -41.68 -18.85 -31.19
CA ALA A 37 -41.51 -18.94 -32.64
C ALA A 37 -41.62 -17.59 -33.36
N ARG A 38 -40.74 -17.41 -34.36
CA ARG A 38 -40.55 -16.18 -35.15
C ARG A 38 -41.74 -15.89 -36.08
N GLY A 39 -42.50 -14.84 -35.78
CA GLY A 39 -43.31 -14.12 -36.76
C GLY A 39 -42.44 -13.11 -37.54
N GLY A 40 -42.48 -13.18 -38.86
CA GLY A 40 -41.58 -12.45 -39.77
C GLY A 40 -41.57 -10.93 -39.58
N ARG A 41 -40.38 -10.35 -39.39
CA ARG A 41 -40.13 -8.92 -39.58
C ARG A 41 -38.94 -8.75 -40.52
N ARG A 42 -39.15 -7.93 -41.55
CA ARG A 42 -38.14 -7.59 -42.58
C ARG A 42 -36.88 -7.02 -41.91
N PRO A 43 -35.66 -7.35 -42.39
CA PRO A 43 -34.44 -6.85 -41.78
C PRO A 43 -34.27 -5.36 -42.06
N LEU A 44 -34.22 -4.54 -41.01
CA LEU A 44 -33.75 -3.16 -41.09
C LEU A 44 -32.23 -3.18 -41.30
N LYS A 45 -31.76 -2.62 -42.42
CA LYS A 45 -30.32 -2.43 -42.67
C LYS A 45 -29.77 -1.44 -41.66
N LEU A 46 -29.00 -1.94 -40.69
CA LEU A 46 -28.22 -1.14 -39.77
C LEU A 46 -27.03 -0.52 -40.52
N VAL A 47 -27.16 0.74 -40.93
CA VAL A 47 -26.04 1.52 -41.46
C VAL A 47 -25.16 1.92 -40.28
N ARG A 48 -23.97 1.33 -40.16
CA ARG A 48 -22.98 1.72 -39.14
C ARG A 48 -22.45 3.11 -39.52
N PRO A 49 -22.58 4.14 -38.68
CA PRO A 49 -21.91 5.40 -38.94
C PRO A 49 -20.40 5.17 -38.97
N ALA A 50 -19.71 5.78 -39.93
CA ALA A 50 -18.26 5.72 -40.05
C ALA A 50 -17.65 6.14 -38.70
N SER A 51 -16.91 5.21 -38.09
CA SER A 51 -16.22 5.42 -36.82
C SER A 51 -15.17 6.51 -36.99
N ARG A 52 -15.54 7.74 -36.58
CA ARG A 52 -14.60 8.84 -36.50
C ARG A 52 -13.53 8.47 -35.45
N PRO A 53 -12.23 8.57 -35.78
CA PRO A 53 -11.19 8.23 -34.82
C PRO A 53 -11.35 9.12 -33.58
N LEU A 54 -11.31 8.48 -32.41
CA LEU A 54 -11.34 9.17 -31.13
C LEU A 54 -10.15 10.15 -31.10
N PRO A 55 -10.32 11.40 -30.64
CA PRO A 55 -9.18 12.30 -30.47
C PRO A 55 -8.12 11.62 -29.59
N PRO A 56 -6.82 11.84 -29.86
CA PRO A 56 -5.76 11.32 -29.01
C PRO A 56 -6.01 11.83 -27.58
N ARG A 57 -5.93 10.92 -26.61
CA ARG A 57 -6.05 11.31 -25.20
C ARG A 57 -4.99 12.38 -24.90
N PRO A 58 -5.35 13.50 -24.26
CA PRO A 58 -4.39 14.53 -23.94
C PRO A 58 -3.25 13.94 -23.10
N THR A 59 -2.02 14.08 -23.59
CA THR A 59 -0.78 13.66 -22.92
C THR A 59 -0.39 14.69 -21.87
N VAL A 60 -1.24 14.87 -20.86
CA VAL A 60 -0.78 15.50 -19.62
C VAL A 60 0.18 14.51 -18.97
N PRO A 61 1.45 14.87 -18.68
CA PRO A 61 2.32 13.98 -17.93
C PRO A 61 1.61 13.69 -16.60
N ARG A 62 1.19 12.44 -16.40
CA ARG A 62 0.63 12.00 -15.12
C ARG A 62 1.78 12.12 -14.13
N ARG A 63 1.91 13.24 -13.43
CA ARG A 63 2.84 13.38 -12.30
C ARG A 63 2.46 12.30 -11.30
N MET A 64 3.13 11.17 -11.42
CA MET A 64 2.88 10.01 -10.60
C MET A 64 3.42 10.35 -9.22
N MET A 65 2.54 10.53 -8.23
CA MET A 65 2.99 10.80 -6.85
C MET A 65 4.01 9.75 -6.41
N THR A 66 5.23 10.17 -6.10
CA THR A 66 6.29 9.31 -5.58
C THR A 66 6.23 9.25 -4.06
N ILE A 67 6.88 8.28 -3.45
CA ILE A 67 7.02 8.21 -1.98
C ILE A 67 8.00 9.27 -1.51
N SER A 68 9.09 9.51 -2.25
CA SER A 68 10.13 10.48 -1.87
C SER A 68 9.63 11.92 -1.72
N ILE A 69 8.52 12.32 -2.36
CA ILE A 69 7.93 13.66 -2.19
C ILE A 69 7.16 13.82 -0.88
N LEU A 70 6.81 12.71 -0.21
CA LEU A 70 6.12 12.72 1.07
C LEU A 70 7.11 12.74 2.25
N LEU A 71 8.42 12.68 1.97
CA LEU A 71 9.47 12.59 2.98
C LEU A 71 10.35 13.84 2.93
N THR A 72 10.49 14.48 4.09
CA THR A 72 11.53 15.48 4.38
C THR A 72 12.61 14.82 5.24
N PRO A 73 13.81 15.44 5.40
CA PRO A 73 14.82 14.91 6.31
C PRO A 73 14.29 14.67 7.74
N ASP A 74 13.39 15.55 8.22
CA ASP A 74 12.72 15.45 9.52
C ASP A 74 11.64 14.37 9.60
N LEU A 75 11.43 13.60 8.54
CA LEU A 75 10.55 12.44 8.50
C LEU A 75 11.35 11.15 8.25
N VAL A 76 12.69 11.23 8.33
CA VAL A 76 13.58 10.10 8.10
C VAL A 76 14.49 9.88 9.31
N LEU A 77 14.34 8.73 9.95
CA LEU A 77 15.14 8.29 11.09
C LEU A 77 16.17 7.26 10.61
N PRO A 78 17.43 7.66 10.30
CA PRO A 78 18.40 6.75 9.69
C PRO A 78 18.97 5.71 10.66
N ALA A 79 18.91 5.97 11.97
CA ALA A 79 19.43 5.08 12.99
C ALA A 79 18.50 5.16 14.21
N LEU A 80 17.38 4.45 14.13
CA LEU A 80 16.40 4.38 15.20
C LEU A 80 16.76 3.27 16.19
N PRO A 81 17.20 3.58 17.42
CA PRO A 81 17.32 2.57 18.46
C PRO A 81 15.93 2.11 18.87
N ALA A 82 15.61 0.85 18.61
CA ALA A 82 14.36 0.22 19.03
C ALA A 82 14.57 -1.29 19.18
N ARG A 83 13.87 -1.88 20.15
CA ARG A 83 13.94 -3.32 20.47
C ARG A 83 12.65 -4.06 20.12
N ALA A 84 11.55 -3.34 20.01
CA ALA A 84 10.24 -3.90 19.70
C ALA A 84 9.52 -3.07 18.62
N LYS A 85 8.62 -3.73 17.88
CA LYS A 85 7.78 -3.09 16.86
C LYS A 85 6.99 -1.91 17.43
N ALA A 86 6.48 -2.06 18.66
CA ALA A 86 5.75 -1.02 19.37
C ALA A 86 6.53 0.29 19.49
N GLU A 87 7.80 0.21 19.93
CA GLU A 87 8.68 1.38 20.08
C GLU A 87 8.90 2.10 18.75
N VAL A 88 9.00 1.36 17.64
CA VAL A 88 9.12 1.93 16.30
C VAL A 88 7.85 2.69 15.91
N LEU A 89 6.66 2.11 16.15
CA LEU A 89 5.38 2.76 15.86
C LEU A 89 5.20 4.05 16.68
N ASP A 90 5.50 3.99 17.98
CA ASP A 90 5.40 5.15 18.88
C ASP A 90 6.37 6.25 18.47
N THR A 91 7.61 5.89 18.13
CA THR A 91 8.62 6.86 17.71
C THR A 91 8.25 7.52 16.38
N LEU A 92 7.78 6.73 15.40
CA LEU A 92 7.32 7.26 14.11
C LEU A 92 6.13 8.21 14.30
N ALA A 93 5.15 7.85 15.13
CA ALA A 93 4.01 8.71 15.42
C ALA A 93 4.43 10.02 16.09
N ALA A 94 5.32 9.96 17.08
CA ALA A 94 5.87 11.14 17.72
C ALA A 94 6.67 12.02 16.75
N HIS A 95 7.41 11.43 15.82
CA HIS A 95 8.17 12.18 14.81
C HIS A 95 7.24 12.91 13.84
N VAL A 96 6.20 12.22 13.34
CA VAL A 96 5.19 12.82 12.47
C VAL A 96 4.46 13.97 13.18
N GLY A 97 4.06 13.80 14.44
CA GLY A 97 3.40 14.87 15.20
C GLY A 97 4.29 16.10 15.44
N ARG A 98 5.62 15.91 15.59
CA ARG A 98 6.58 17.02 15.66
C ARG A 98 6.71 17.78 14.34
N ALA A 99 6.79 17.06 13.22
CA ALA A 99 6.90 17.67 11.89
C ALA A 99 5.56 18.28 11.41
N HIS A 100 4.44 17.79 11.92
CA HIS A 100 3.09 18.21 11.54
C HIS A 100 2.24 18.50 12.78
N PRO A 101 2.26 19.74 13.32
CA PRO A 101 1.59 20.09 14.59
C PRO A 101 0.07 19.88 14.62
N HIS A 102 -0.57 19.72 13.47
CA HIS A 102 -2.01 19.41 13.37
C HIS A 102 -2.31 17.91 13.54
N VAL A 103 -1.27 17.06 13.62
CA VAL A 103 -1.39 15.62 13.84
C VAL A 103 -1.16 15.31 15.31
N ASP A 104 -2.20 14.79 15.97
CA ASP A 104 -2.07 14.24 17.33
C ASP A 104 -1.26 12.93 17.29
N ALA A 105 -0.04 12.99 17.83
CA ALA A 105 0.87 11.86 17.88
C ALA A 105 0.33 10.68 18.71
N HIS A 106 -0.39 10.93 19.81
CA HIS A 106 -0.95 9.87 20.65
C HIS A 106 -2.08 9.16 19.92
N ARG A 107 -2.95 9.91 19.24
CA ARG A 107 -4.01 9.35 18.40
C ARG A 107 -3.44 8.54 17.24
N LEU A 108 -2.38 9.04 16.60
CA LEU A 108 -1.69 8.33 15.52
C LEU A 108 -1.06 7.02 16.01
N ALA A 109 -0.32 7.04 17.12
CA ALA A 109 0.27 5.85 17.75
C ALA A 109 -0.81 4.82 18.08
N SER A 110 -1.88 5.25 18.77
CA SER A 110 -3.01 4.39 19.13
C SER A 110 -3.64 3.72 17.91
N ALA A 111 -3.84 4.47 16.82
CA ALA A 111 -4.38 3.94 15.57
C ALA A 111 -3.42 2.94 14.90
N LEU A 112 -2.11 3.19 14.96
CA LEU A 112 -1.09 2.29 14.40
C LEU A 112 -1.08 0.95 15.13
N HIS A 113 -1.11 0.97 16.47
CA HIS A 113 -1.19 -0.25 17.27
C HIS A 113 -2.46 -1.04 17.02
N GLU A 114 -3.61 -0.38 16.91
CA GLU A 114 -4.87 -1.04 16.57
C GLU A 114 -4.81 -1.70 15.20
N ARG A 115 -4.28 -1.00 14.19
CA ARG A 115 -4.08 -1.59 12.86
C ARG A 115 -3.14 -2.79 12.90
N GLU A 116 -2.05 -2.71 13.63
CA GLU A 116 -1.03 -3.76 13.70
C GLU A 116 -1.55 -5.02 14.39
N ARG A 117 -2.47 -4.88 15.36
CA ARG A 117 -3.14 -6.01 16.04
C ARG A 117 -4.02 -6.84 15.11
N GLN A 118 -4.65 -6.21 14.12
CA GLN A 118 -5.54 -6.91 13.18
C GLN A 118 -4.76 -7.89 12.29
N SER A 119 -3.59 -7.44 11.81
CA SER A 119 -2.65 -8.24 11.05
C SER A 119 -1.35 -7.46 10.93
N THR A 120 -0.23 -8.19 11.01
CA THR A 120 1.11 -7.61 10.85
C THR A 120 1.24 -6.79 9.57
N THR A 121 1.91 -5.65 9.66
CA THR A 121 2.29 -4.85 8.48
C THR A 121 3.72 -5.12 8.03
N ALA A 122 4.40 -6.07 8.69
CA ALA A 122 5.67 -6.60 8.25
C ALA A 122 5.48 -7.45 6.99
N LEU A 123 6.37 -7.23 6.02
CA LEU A 123 6.44 -8.00 4.80
C LEU A 123 7.76 -8.77 4.79
N GLU A 124 7.92 -9.63 3.79
CA GLU A 124 9.16 -10.35 3.56
C GLU A 124 10.35 -9.41 3.35
N ASN A 125 11.55 -9.95 3.53
CA ASN A 125 12.82 -9.26 3.26
C ASN A 125 13.13 -8.06 4.18
N GLY A 126 12.62 -8.11 5.41
CA GLY A 126 13.02 -7.21 6.49
C GLY A 126 12.44 -5.80 6.38
N ILE A 127 11.25 -5.68 5.79
CA ILE A 127 10.52 -4.41 5.63
C ILE A 127 9.18 -4.45 6.37
N ALA A 128 8.68 -3.30 6.79
CA ALA A 128 7.31 -3.13 7.24
C ALA A 128 6.74 -1.83 6.70
N ILE A 129 5.42 -1.82 6.45
CA ILE A 129 4.70 -0.63 5.98
C ILE A 129 3.53 -0.35 6.94
N PRO A 130 3.80 0.13 8.16
CA PRO A 130 2.74 0.58 9.06
C PRO A 130 1.88 1.63 8.37
N HIS A 131 0.56 1.51 8.43
CA HIS A 131 -0.31 2.43 7.71
C HIS A 131 -1.65 2.63 8.41
N VAL A 132 -2.15 3.86 8.44
CA VAL A 132 -3.44 4.16 9.05
C VAL A 132 -4.21 5.22 8.28
N ARG A 133 -5.52 5.23 8.51
CA ARG A 133 -6.40 6.35 8.16
C ARG A 133 -6.56 7.24 9.38
N LEU A 134 -6.32 8.54 9.23
CA LEU A 134 -6.47 9.53 10.28
C LEU A 134 -7.46 10.61 9.83
N ALA A 135 -8.42 10.93 10.68
CA ALA A 135 -9.43 11.95 10.40
C ALA A 135 -8.81 13.36 10.48
N GLY A 136 -9.32 14.28 9.65
CA GLY A 136 -8.86 15.67 9.63
C GLY A 136 -7.51 15.90 8.93
N LEU A 137 -6.99 14.87 8.24
CA LEU A 137 -5.77 14.99 7.46
C LEU A 137 -6.08 15.53 6.05
N SER A 138 -5.39 16.59 5.61
CA SER A 138 -5.62 17.22 4.30
C SER A 138 -4.81 16.60 3.16
N ALA A 139 -3.66 15.98 3.47
CA ALA A 139 -2.75 15.37 2.50
C ALA A 139 -2.08 14.13 3.12
N PRO A 140 -1.70 13.11 2.32
CA PRO A 140 -1.01 11.94 2.84
C PRO A 140 0.36 12.32 3.43
N LEU A 141 0.75 11.65 4.51
CA LEU A 141 2.06 11.79 5.16
C LEU A 141 2.81 10.47 5.08
N ALA A 142 4.14 10.55 5.10
CA ALA A 142 5.00 9.38 5.23
C ALA A 142 6.14 9.64 6.21
N ALA A 143 6.68 8.58 6.80
CA ALA A 143 7.92 8.63 7.54
C ALA A 143 8.72 7.34 7.31
N LEU A 144 10.04 7.45 7.20
CA LEU A 144 10.94 6.31 7.02
C LEU A 144 11.79 6.15 8.27
N ALA A 145 11.87 4.94 8.81
CA ALA A 145 12.84 4.59 9.82
C ALA A 145 13.68 3.39 9.37
N ARG A 146 14.98 3.47 9.66
CA ARG A 146 15.85 2.30 9.69
C ARG A 146 16.31 2.08 11.12
N THR A 147 16.00 0.92 11.67
CA THR A 147 16.40 0.59 13.05
C THR A 147 17.87 0.20 13.12
N THR A 148 18.53 0.44 14.26
CA THR A 148 19.95 0.08 14.46
C THR A 148 20.15 -1.44 14.51
N SER A 149 19.13 -2.18 14.90
CA SER A 149 19.07 -3.64 14.91
C SER A 149 17.78 -4.12 14.26
N ALA A 150 17.80 -5.29 13.62
CA ALA A 150 16.60 -5.89 13.06
C ALA A 150 15.66 -6.39 14.19
N ILE A 151 14.36 -6.18 14.04
CA ILE A 151 13.33 -6.42 15.06
C ILE A 151 12.36 -7.51 14.58
N ALA A 152 12.06 -8.48 15.44
CA ALA A 152 11.02 -9.48 15.15
C ALA A 152 9.64 -8.79 15.06
N CYS A 153 9.09 -8.74 13.83
CA CYS A 153 7.83 -8.04 13.56
C CYS A 153 6.70 -8.97 13.10
N GLY A 154 6.99 -10.26 12.93
CA GLY A 154 6.01 -11.26 12.49
C GLY A 154 5.79 -11.26 10.98
N ALA A 155 6.83 -11.03 10.18
CA ALA A 155 6.75 -11.21 8.73
C ALA A 155 6.49 -12.70 8.37
N VAL A 156 5.85 -12.95 7.23
CA VAL A 156 5.48 -14.30 6.77
C VAL A 156 6.71 -15.20 6.56
N ASP A 157 7.84 -14.63 6.11
CA ASP A 157 9.11 -15.34 5.95
C ASP A 157 9.89 -15.52 7.26
N GLY A 158 9.35 -15.06 8.38
CA GLY A 158 9.98 -15.12 9.70
C GLY A 158 11.20 -14.20 9.88
N ARG A 159 11.57 -13.40 8.86
CA ARG A 159 12.75 -12.54 8.93
C ARG A 159 12.49 -11.30 9.79
N PRO A 160 13.50 -10.82 10.54
CA PRO A 160 13.36 -9.60 11.32
C PRO A 160 13.36 -8.37 10.39
N THR A 161 12.66 -7.32 10.80
CA THR A 161 12.46 -6.08 10.06
C THR A 161 13.45 -5.01 10.52
N GLN A 162 14.04 -4.29 9.55
CA GLN A 162 14.91 -3.15 9.85
C GLN A 162 14.47 -1.86 9.15
N LEU A 163 13.68 -1.96 8.08
CA LEU A 163 13.15 -0.79 7.35
C LEU A 163 11.64 -0.67 7.58
N PHE A 164 11.21 0.51 8.03
CA PHE A 164 9.81 0.83 8.30
C PHE A 164 9.41 2.07 7.52
N LEU A 165 8.41 1.95 6.66
CA LEU A 165 7.84 3.08 5.93
C LEU A 165 6.40 3.30 6.39
N LEU A 166 6.20 4.25 7.29
CA LEU A 166 4.88 4.68 7.75
C LEU A 166 4.15 5.43 6.63
N LEU A 167 2.88 5.12 6.43
CA LEU A 167 1.96 5.87 5.56
C LEU A 167 0.70 6.29 6.34
N VAL A 168 0.41 7.58 6.39
CA VAL A 168 -0.81 8.13 7.00
C VAL A 168 -1.64 8.78 5.91
N VAL A 169 -2.91 8.42 5.82
CA VAL A 169 -3.84 8.99 4.82
C VAL A 169 -5.10 9.52 5.49
N SER A 170 -5.81 10.40 4.79
CA SER A 170 -7.12 10.89 5.25
C SER A 170 -8.13 9.75 5.36
N ALA A 171 -8.89 9.74 6.45
CA ALA A 171 -10.04 8.84 6.60
C ALA A 171 -11.19 9.20 5.67
N GLU A 172 -11.35 10.50 5.39
CA GLU A 172 -12.37 11.09 4.54
C GLU A 172 -12.06 10.89 3.04
N GLN A 173 -10.79 10.74 2.69
CA GLN A 173 -10.32 10.54 1.32
C GLN A 173 -9.47 9.27 1.20
N PRO A 174 -10.07 8.06 1.34
CA PRO A 174 -9.31 6.80 1.26
C PRO A 174 -8.77 6.51 -0.15
N ALA A 175 -9.25 7.25 -1.16
CA ALA A 175 -8.88 7.10 -2.55
C ALA A 175 -7.38 7.37 -2.75
N GLY A 176 -6.59 6.30 -2.86
CA GLY A 176 -5.15 6.40 -3.08
C GLY A 176 -4.30 5.62 -2.10
N LEU A 177 -4.86 5.19 -0.96
CA LEU A 177 -4.13 4.37 0.02
C LEU A 177 -3.55 3.11 -0.64
N LEU A 178 -4.38 2.33 -1.34
CA LEU A 178 -3.92 1.11 -2.03
C LEU A 178 -2.85 1.41 -3.10
N ARG A 179 -2.96 2.56 -3.79
CA ARG A 179 -1.94 2.98 -4.76
C ARG A 179 -0.63 3.35 -4.07
N LEU A 180 -0.69 3.99 -2.91
CA LEU A 180 0.48 4.38 -2.13
C LEU A 180 1.16 3.15 -1.51
N LEU A 181 0.38 2.24 -0.92
CA LEU A 181 0.85 0.95 -0.44
C LEU A 181 1.52 0.13 -1.55
N ALA A 182 0.89 0.02 -2.73
CA ALA A 182 1.46 -0.70 -3.85
C ALA A 182 2.74 -0.06 -4.42
N LYS A 183 2.93 1.24 -4.22
CA LYS A 183 4.19 1.94 -4.57
C LYS A 183 5.26 1.68 -3.53
N ALA A 184 4.94 1.89 -2.26
CA ALA A 184 5.81 1.63 -1.13
C ALA A 184 6.32 0.19 -1.11
N ALA A 185 5.43 -0.79 -1.26
CA ALA A 185 5.79 -2.20 -1.33
C ALA A 185 6.75 -2.48 -2.49
N ARG A 186 6.43 -2.02 -3.71
CA ARG A 186 7.31 -2.23 -4.88
C ARG A 186 8.68 -1.58 -4.72
N LEU A 187 8.72 -0.35 -4.21
CA LEU A 187 9.94 0.42 -3.95
C LEU A 187 10.85 -0.33 -2.96
N LEU A 188 10.26 -0.84 -1.89
CA LEU A 188 10.97 -1.57 -0.84
C LEU A 188 11.18 -3.05 -1.16
N SER A 189 10.50 -3.66 -2.13
CA SER A 189 10.76 -5.04 -2.55
C SER A 189 12.01 -5.16 -3.42
N ASP A 190 12.45 -4.08 -4.07
CA ASP A 190 13.68 -4.07 -4.88
C ASP A 190 14.91 -4.31 -4.00
N ALA A 191 15.64 -5.39 -4.29
CA ALA A 191 16.78 -5.82 -3.49
C ALA A 191 17.93 -4.82 -3.49
N ARG A 192 18.18 -4.13 -4.62
CA ARG A 192 19.24 -3.13 -4.74
C ARG A 192 18.88 -1.87 -3.98
N CYS A 193 17.62 -1.44 -4.05
CA CYS A 193 17.08 -0.33 -3.26
C CYS A 193 17.25 -0.61 -1.77
N ARG A 194 16.74 -1.76 -1.28
CA ARG A 194 16.87 -2.19 0.11
C ARG A 194 18.31 -2.21 0.61
N ALA A 195 19.22 -2.83 -0.14
CA ALA A 195 20.63 -2.91 0.25
C ALA A 195 21.25 -1.51 0.42
N ARG A 196 20.95 -0.59 -0.50
CA ARG A 196 21.40 0.81 -0.40
C ARG A 196 20.76 1.55 0.77
N LEU A 197 19.47 1.35 1.02
CA LEU A 197 18.79 1.93 2.17
C LEU A 197 19.38 1.43 3.49
N LEU A 198 19.76 0.15 3.57
CA LEU A 198 20.42 -0.39 4.76
C LEU A 198 21.84 0.17 4.98
N ALA A 199 22.55 0.50 3.91
CA ALA A 199 23.93 1.03 3.98
C ALA A 199 24.02 2.57 4.12
N ALA A 200 22.96 3.32 3.82
CA ALA A 200 22.98 4.79 3.78
C ALA A 200 23.30 5.43 5.14
N PRO A 201 24.33 6.27 5.31
CA PRO A 201 24.75 6.73 6.65
C PRO A 201 23.81 7.77 7.28
N SER A 202 22.93 8.42 6.52
CA SER A 202 22.15 9.57 6.98
C SER A 202 20.74 9.63 6.41
N ALA A 203 19.92 10.52 6.97
CA ALA A 203 18.58 10.82 6.45
C ALA A 203 18.61 11.32 5.00
N GLY A 204 19.58 12.19 4.68
CA GLY A 204 19.78 12.71 3.33
C GLY A 204 20.12 11.60 2.33
N GLU A 205 21.01 10.69 2.70
CA GLU A 205 21.40 9.56 1.84
C GLU A 205 20.25 8.56 1.64
N LEU A 206 19.45 8.29 2.69
CA LEU A 206 18.24 7.49 2.54
C LEU A 206 17.26 8.10 1.53
N LEU A 207 17.02 9.42 1.63
CA LEU A 207 16.17 10.14 0.69
C LEU A 207 16.72 10.10 -0.73
N ALA A 208 18.04 10.28 -0.89
CA ALA A 208 18.70 10.21 -2.19
C ALA A 208 18.51 8.84 -2.84
N VAL A 209 18.70 7.76 -2.08
CA VAL A 209 18.48 6.38 -2.55
C VAL A 209 17.05 6.17 -3.05
N LEU A 210 16.04 6.65 -2.31
CA LEU A 210 14.64 6.54 -2.73
C LEU A 210 14.38 7.32 -4.01
N ARG A 211 14.82 8.59 -4.08
CA ARG A 211 14.62 9.46 -5.24
C ARG A 211 15.23 8.87 -6.51
N GLU A 212 16.49 8.46 -6.44
CA GLU A 212 17.18 7.86 -7.57
C GLU A 212 16.51 6.56 -8.06
N HIS A 213 16.01 5.74 -7.13
CA HIS A 213 15.31 4.50 -7.50
C HIS A 213 13.99 4.80 -8.21
N GLU A 214 13.19 5.73 -7.69
CA GLU A 214 11.94 6.14 -8.30
C GLU A 214 12.15 6.80 -9.67
N GLU A 215 13.16 7.66 -9.82
CA GLU A 215 13.53 8.26 -11.11
C GLU A 215 14.00 7.23 -12.13
N ARG A 216 14.75 6.21 -11.69
CA ARG A 216 15.16 5.10 -12.57
C ARG A 216 13.93 4.30 -13.02
N ALA A 217 13.04 3.96 -12.10
CA ALA A 217 11.81 3.24 -12.42
C ALA A 217 10.92 4.02 -13.40
N GLN A 218 10.80 5.34 -13.23
CA GLN A 218 10.07 6.22 -14.16
C GLN A 218 10.72 6.28 -15.55
N ARG A 219 12.05 6.39 -15.64
CA ARG A 219 12.77 6.37 -16.92
C ARG A 219 12.56 5.06 -17.67
N SER A 220 12.64 3.93 -16.97
CA SER A 220 12.38 2.62 -17.59
C SER A 220 10.94 2.46 -18.09
N LEU A 221 9.96 3.07 -17.41
CA LEU A 221 8.56 3.06 -17.85
C LEU A 221 8.30 3.94 -19.09
N HIS A 222 9.06 5.01 -19.28
CA HIS A 222 8.92 5.87 -20.47
C HIS A 222 9.73 5.37 -21.67
N ALA A 223 10.70 4.48 -21.45
CA ALA A 223 11.52 3.89 -22.50
C ALA A 223 10.93 2.61 -23.11
N ALA A 224 9.89 2.03 -22.48
CA ALA A 224 9.19 0.82 -22.90
C ALA A 224 7.85 1.15 -23.56
#